data_AF-A0A644ZC25-F1
#
_entry.id   AF-A0A644ZC25-F1
#
_cell.length_a   1.000
_cell.length_b   1.000
_cell.length_c   1.000
_cell.angle_alpha   90.00
_cell.angle_beta   90.00
_cell.angle_gamma   90.00
#
_symmetry.space_group_name_H-M   'P 1'
#
loop_
_entity.id
_entity.type
_entity.pdbx_description
1 polymer ?
#
loop_
_entity_poly.entity_id
_entity_poly.type
_entity_poly.pdbx_seq_one_letter_code
_entity_poly.pdbx_strand_id
1 'polypeptide(L)'
;MYKALEESVIACRNGEGPVLIEAVTYRKGAHTTSDDPTKYRTKEEEEAWEATDPLKRLKAYLKSKRLWKEDDEEKIIPQYKEEIDRQFIEAENYGPYPVEDIFKYLYAEMPDDLKAQQLEHERFLQWKSSRVK
;
A
#
# COMPACT_ATOMS: atom_id res chain seq x y z
N MET A 1 -17.73 -9.00 4.68
CA MET A 1 -16.70 -8.95 3.61
C MET A 1 -16.07 -10.32 3.37
N TYR A 2 -15.33 -10.90 4.32
CA TYR A 2 -14.71 -12.25 4.16
C TYR A 2 -15.68 -13.29 3.59
N LYS A 3 -16.89 -13.42 4.16
CA LYS A 3 -17.87 -14.40 3.70
C LYS A 3 -18.33 -14.16 2.25
N ALA A 4 -18.63 -12.91 1.89
CA ALA A 4 -19.02 -12.55 0.52
C ALA A 4 -17.90 -12.85 -0.49
N LEU A 5 -16.63 -12.59 -0.12
CA LEU A 5 -15.47 -12.96 -0.94
C LEU A 5 -15.33 -14.47 -1.07
N GLU A 6 -15.42 -15.22 0.04
CA GLU A 6 -15.31 -16.68 0.05
C GLU A 6 -16.35 -17.32 -0.88
N GLU A 7 -17.62 -16.94 -0.76
CA GLU A 7 -18.70 -17.43 -1.61
C GLU A 7 -18.49 -17.06 -3.08
N SER A 8 -18.13 -15.80 -3.35
CA SER A 8 -17.88 -15.32 -4.71
C SER A 8 -16.72 -16.06 -5.38
N VAL A 9 -15.64 -16.32 -4.64
CA VAL A 9 -14.48 -17.07 -5.14
C VAL A 9 -14.86 -18.51 -5.46
N ILE A 10 -15.67 -19.15 -4.62
CA ILE A 10 -16.16 -20.51 -4.86
C ILE A 10 -17.00 -20.54 -6.14
N ALA A 11 -17.98 -19.64 -6.26
CA ALA A 11 -18.84 -19.56 -7.45
C ALA A 11 -18.04 -19.32 -8.73
N CYS A 12 -17.13 -18.35 -8.73
CA CYS A 12 -16.23 -18.07 -9.86
C CYS A 12 -15.40 -19.31 -10.25
N ARG A 13 -14.84 -20.04 -9.27
CA ARG A 13 -14.04 -21.25 -9.52
C ARG A 13 -14.87 -22.42 -10.04
N ASN A 14 -16.14 -22.49 -9.68
CA ASN A 14 -17.08 -23.49 -10.20
C ASN A 14 -17.60 -23.16 -11.61
N GLY A 15 -17.19 -22.02 -12.19
CA GLY A 15 -17.63 -21.61 -13.53
C GLY A 15 -18.99 -20.92 -13.56
N GLU A 16 -19.49 -20.43 -12.42
CA GLU A 16 -20.80 -19.76 -12.31
C GLU A 16 -20.77 -18.30 -12.81
N GLY A 17 -19.61 -17.84 -13.28
CA GLY A 17 -19.42 -16.50 -13.83
C GLY A 17 -18.79 -15.51 -12.83
N PRO A 18 -18.46 -14.29 -13.28
CA PRO A 18 -17.86 -13.26 -12.44
C PRO A 18 -18.89 -12.64 -11.48
N VAL A 19 -18.40 -12.21 -10.31
CA VAL A 19 -19.21 -11.51 -9.29
C VAL A 19 -18.64 -10.11 -9.04
N LEU A 20 -19.53 -9.12 -8.96
CA LEU A 20 -19.21 -7.76 -8.50
C LEU A 20 -19.55 -7.64 -7.01
N ILE A 21 -18.59 -7.19 -6.20
CA ILE A 21 -18.80 -6.88 -4.79
C ILE A 21 -18.63 -5.38 -4.59
N GLU A 22 -19.67 -4.70 -4.11
CA GLU A 22 -19.59 -3.33 -3.64
C GLU A 22 -19.26 -3.30 -2.14
N ALA A 23 -18.02 -2.90 -1.81
CA ALA A 23 -17.56 -2.78 -0.44
C ALA A 23 -17.79 -1.34 0.09
N VAL A 24 -19.00 -1.07 0.56
CA VAL A 24 -19.38 0.23 1.11
C VAL A 24 -18.51 0.57 2.32
N THR A 25 -17.74 1.66 2.23
CA THR A 25 -16.74 2.08 3.22
C THR A 25 -16.48 3.59 3.17
N TYR A 26 -15.64 4.09 4.08
CA TYR A 26 -15.26 5.50 4.18
C TYR A 26 -13.76 5.70 4.27
N ARG A 27 -13.24 6.68 3.51
CA ARG A 27 -11.83 7.07 3.55
C ARG A 27 -11.61 8.07 4.69
N LYS A 28 -11.21 7.57 5.87
CA LYS A 28 -10.97 8.37 7.08
C LYS A 28 -9.90 9.45 6.90
N GLY A 29 -8.85 9.17 6.13
CA GLY A 29 -7.78 10.13 5.85
C GLY A 29 -8.09 11.07 4.69
N ALA A 30 -7.20 12.04 4.49
CA ALA A 30 -7.11 12.82 3.27
C ALA A 30 -6.94 11.92 2.03
N HIS A 31 -7.18 12.47 0.83
CA HIS A 31 -7.05 11.72 -0.41
C HIS A 31 -5.62 11.27 -0.64
N THR A 32 -4.70 12.19 -0.37
CA THR A 32 -3.26 12.07 -0.45
C THR A 32 -2.65 13.02 0.57
N THR A 33 -1.32 13.03 0.71
CA THR A 33 -0.61 13.99 1.57
C THR A 33 -0.70 15.44 1.08
N SER A 34 -1.13 15.68 -0.16
CA SER A 34 -1.31 17.02 -0.75
C SER A 34 -2.75 17.52 -0.68
N ASP A 35 -3.66 16.75 -0.08
CA ASP A 35 -5.08 17.03 -0.05
C ASP A 35 -5.55 17.58 1.31
N ASP A 36 -6.58 18.42 1.26
CA ASP A 36 -7.25 18.97 2.44
C ASP A 36 -8.74 18.61 2.41
N PRO A 37 -9.16 17.58 3.18
CA PRO A 37 -10.54 17.09 3.16
C PRO A 37 -11.54 18.09 3.75
N THR A 38 -11.09 19.04 4.57
CA THR A 38 -11.99 20.02 5.23
C THR A 38 -12.68 20.95 4.25
N LYS A 39 -12.20 21.01 3.00
CA LYS A 39 -12.79 21.80 1.92
C LYS A 39 -14.06 21.18 1.32
N TYR A 40 -14.27 19.89 1.48
CA TYR A 40 -15.33 19.16 0.77
C TYR A 40 -16.02 18.07 1.59
N ARG A 41 -15.69 17.94 2.88
CA ARG A 41 -16.34 17.03 3.83
C ARG A 41 -16.63 17.75 5.13
N THR A 42 -17.66 17.30 5.83
CA THR A 42 -17.99 17.86 7.14
C THR A 42 -17.51 16.95 8.26
N LYS A 43 -17.31 17.52 9.45
CA LYS A 43 -16.92 16.74 10.63
C LYS A 43 -18.01 15.76 11.04
N GLU A 44 -19.27 16.13 10.85
CA GLU A 44 -20.42 15.28 11.16
C GLU A 44 -20.44 14.02 10.30
N GLU A 45 -20.06 14.13 9.02
CA GLU A 45 -19.87 12.98 8.13
C GLU A 45 -18.76 12.06 8.66
N GLU A 46 -17.60 12.63 9.00
CA GLU A 46 -16.47 11.87 9.53
C GLU A 46 -16.82 11.15 10.84
N GLU A 47 -17.51 11.82 11.76
CA GLU A 47 -17.94 11.25 13.04
C GLU A 47 -18.97 10.12 12.86
N ALA A 48 -19.90 10.27 11.93
CA ALA A 48 -20.87 9.22 11.61
C ALA A 48 -20.18 7.94 11.13
N TRP A 49 -19.14 8.07 10.31
CA TRP A 49 -18.36 6.93 9.84
C TRP A 49 -17.39 6.38 10.89
N GLU A 50 -16.85 7.23 11.78
CA GLU A 50 -16.00 6.82 12.91
C GLU A 50 -16.72 5.84 13.86
N ALA A 51 -18.03 5.99 14.01
CA ALA A 51 -18.86 5.06 14.79
C ALA A 51 -18.94 3.66 14.16
N THR A 52 -18.69 3.55 12.85
CA THR A 52 -18.75 2.30 12.08
C THR A 52 -17.38 1.69 11.81
N ASP A 53 -16.33 2.19 12.44
CA ASP A 53 -14.94 1.76 12.25
C ASP A 53 -14.81 0.22 12.31
N PRO A 54 -14.26 -0.43 11.27
CA PRO A 54 -14.20 -1.89 11.19
C PRO A 54 -13.31 -2.51 12.28
N LEU A 55 -12.25 -1.83 12.73
CA LEU A 55 -11.38 -2.31 13.80
C LEU A 55 -12.11 -2.28 15.14
N LYS A 56 -12.83 -1.18 15.43
CA LYS A 56 -13.64 -1.09 16.65
C LYS A 56 -14.73 -2.16 16.69
N ARG A 57 -15.43 -2.36 15.56
CA ARG A 57 -16.48 -3.38 15.43
C ARG A 57 -15.93 -4.80 15.59
N LEU A 58 -14.80 -5.11 14.94
CA LEU A 58 -14.16 -6.42 15.05
C LEU A 58 -13.67 -6.67 16.48
N LYS A 59 -13.01 -5.69 17.11
CA LYS A 59 -12.57 -5.78 18.50
C LYS A 59 -13.74 -6.03 19.45
N ALA A 60 -14.83 -5.28 19.33
CA ALA A 60 -16.03 -5.47 20.14
C ALA A 60 -16.62 -6.88 19.96
N TYR A 61 -16.69 -7.37 18.71
CA TYR A 61 -17.14 -8.72 18.41
C TYR A 61 -16.25 -9.78 19.05
N LEU A 62 -14.92 -9.71 18.88
CA LEU A 62 -13.98 -10.68 19.44
C LEU A 62 -14.02 -10.69 20.98
N LYS A 63 -14.11 -9.51 21.62
CA LYS A 63 -14.31 -9.39 23.07
C LYS A 63 -15.60 -10.08 23.53
N SER A 64 -16.71 -9.87 22.83
CA SER A 64 -17.99 -10.53 23.14
C SER A 64 -17.91 -12.06 23.04
N LYS A 65 -17.00 -12.57 22.20
CA LYS A 65 -16.72 -14.00 22.03
C LYS A 65 -15.63 -14.52 22.96
N ARG A 66 -15.06 -13.68 23.83
CA ARG A 66 -13.91 -14.00 24.70
C ARG A 66 -12.68 -14.46 23.92
N LEU A 67 -12.55 -14.00 22.67
CA LEU A 67 -11.42 -14.27 21.77
C LEU A 67 -10.40 -13.13 21.76
N TRP A 68 -10.68 -12.04 22.48
CA TRP A 68 -9.80 -10.88 22.63
C TRP A 68 -9.82 -10.39 24.07
N LYS A 69 -8.65 -10.22 24.67
CA LYS A 69 -8.43 -9.70 26.03
C LYS A 69 -8.08 -8.22 25.95
N GLU A 70 -8.19 -7.51 27.08
CA GLU A 70 -7.83 -6.09 27.13
C GLU A 70 -6.35 -5.86 26.77
N ASP A 71 -5.45 -6.64 27.36
CA ASP A 71 -4.00 -6.50 27.17
C ASP A 71 -3.49 -7.06 25.83
N ASP A 72 -4.34 -7.65 24.98
CA ASP A 72 -3.90 -8.19 23.69
C ASP A 72 -3.44 -7.07 22.74
N GLU A 73 -4.11 -5.91 22.81
CA GLU A 73 -3.74 -4.74 22.01
C GLU A 73 -2.42 -4.13 22.48
N GLU A 74 -2.21 -4.06 23.80
CA GLU A 74 -0.96 -3.59 24.41
C GLU A 74 0.25 -4.45 24.06
N LYS A 75 0.03 -5.73 23.69
CA LYS A 75 1.07 -6.63 23.22
C LYS A 75 1.33 -6.50 21.72
N ILE A 76 0.28 -6.36 20.92
CA ILE A 76 0.40 -6.41 19.46
C ILE A 76 0.88 -5.08 18.86
N ILE A 77 0.47 -3.93 19.44
CA ILE A 77 0.87 -2.62 18.94
C ILE A 77 2.39 -2.43 19.00
N PRO A 78 3.09 -2.70 20.12
CA PRO A 78 4.54 -2.59 20.17
C PRO A 78 5.26 -3.52 19.20
N GLN A 79 4.76 -4.75 19.01
CA GLN A 79 5.32 -5.72 18.07
C GLN A 79 5.26 -5.20 16.63
N TYR A 80 4.10 -4.71 16.20
CA TYR A 80 3.96 -4.11 14.87
C TYR A 80 4.75 -2.82 14.73
N LYS A 81 4.87 -2.02 15.80
CA LYS A 81 5.71 -0.82 15.78
C LYS A 81 7.18 -1.18 15.53
N GLU A 82 7.71 -2.15 16.27
CA GLU A 82 9.07 -2.64 16.08
C GLU A 82 9.29 -3.21 14.67
N GLU A 83 8.31 -3.96 14.16
CA GLU A 83 8.35 -4.50 12.79
C GLU A 83 8.36 -3.39 11.73
N ILE A 84 7.48 -2.39 11.85
CA ILE A 84 7.40 -1.26 10.94
C ILE A 84 8.69 -0.43 11.00
N ASP A 85 9.18 -0.13 12.21
CA ASP A 85 10.40 0.66 12.41
C ASP A 85 11.61 -0.08 11.79
N ARG A 86 11.69 -1.41 11.92
CA ARG A 86 12.71 -2.24 11.26
C ARG A 86 12.61 -2.19 9.74
N GLN A 87 11.41 -2.38 9.17
CA GLN A 87 11.19 -2.34 7.73
C GLN A 87 11.50 -0.95 7.14
N PHE A 88 11.20 0.11 7.90
CA PHE A 88 11.53 1.48 7.52
C PHE A 88 13.04 1.68 7.44
N ILE A 89 13.79 1.26 8.46
CA ILE A 89 15.26 1.33 8.48
C ILE A 89 15.86 0.49 7.34
N GLU A 90 15.30 -0.70 7.07
CA GLU A 90 15.73 -1.53 5.94
C GLU A 90 15.51 -0.82 4.59
N ALA A 91 14.35 -0.19 4.41
CA ALA A 91 14.02 0.56 3.22
C ALA A 91 14.89 1.82 3.05
N GLU A 92 15.18 2.56 4.12
CA GLU A 92 16.06 3.74 4.07
C GLU A 92 17.52 3.38 3.78
N ASN A 93 17.96 2.21 4.25
CA ASN A 93 19.29 1.69 3.96
C ASN A 93 19.37 0.96 2.62
N TYR A 94 18.24 0.82 1.90
CA TYR A 94 18.27 0.31 0.55
C TYR A 94 19.03 1.30 -0.34
N GLY A 95 20.05 0.81 -1.04
CA GLY A 95 20.86 1.63 -1.92
C GLY A 95 20.05 2.24 -3.06
N PRO A 96 20.60 3.23 -3.78
CA PRO A 96 19.93 3.76 -4.96
C PRO A 96 19.69 2.64 -5.98
N TYR A 97 18.56 2.72 -6.69
CA TYR A 97 18.30 1.82 -7.80
C TYR A 97 19.36 1.97 -8.89
N PRO A 98 19.80 0.86 -9.52
CA PRO A 98 20.68 0.93 -10.68
C PRO A 98 20.08 1.82 -11.77
N VAL A 99 20.92 2.66 -12.38
CA VAL A 99 20.47 3.58 -13.44
C VAL A 99 19.92 2.82 -14.65
N GLU A 100 20.42 1.62 -14.89
CA GLU A 100 20.02 0.74 -15.98
C GLU A 100 18.55 0.32 -15.87
N ASP A 101 17.97 0.33 -14.65
CA ASP A 101 16.57 -0.02 -14.41
C ASP A 101 15.60 0.98 -15.08
N ILE A 102 16.05 2.21 -15.39
CA ILE A 102 15.30 3.19 -16.19
C ILE A 102 14.96 2.64 -17.59
N PHE A 103 15.82 1.77 -18.13
CA PHE A 103 15.72 1.27 -19.50
C PHE A 103 15.27 -0.20 -19.56
N LYS A 104 15.76 -1.01 -18.61
CA LYS A 104 15.74 -2.47 -18.66
C LYS A 104 14.34 -3.10 -18.76
N TYR A 105 13.34 -2.52 -18.11
CA TYR A 105 12.02 -3.17 -17.95
C TYR A 105 10.92 -2.59 -18.84
N LEU A 106 11.26 -1.74 -19.82
CA LEU A 106 10.26 -1.16 -20.74
C LEU A 106 9.78 -2.17 -21.79
N TYR A 107 10.65 -3.09 -22.20
CA TYR A 107 10.36 -4.11 -23.21
C TYR A 107 10.94 -5.46 -22.76
N ALA A 108 10.37 -6.57 -23.27
CA ALA A 108 10.91 -7.90 -23.01
C ALA A 108 12.35 -8.04 -23.52
N GLU A 109 12.63 -7.48 -24.70
CA GLU A 109 13.97 -7.28 -25.24
C GLU A 109 14.16 -5.80 -25.50
N MET A 110 15.26 -5.23 -25.03
CA MET A 110 15.54 -3.81 -25.19
C MET A 110 15.73 -3.46 -26.68
N PRO A 111 14.91 -2.56 -27.26
CA PRO A 111 15.08 -2.09 -28.63
C PRO A 111 16.38 -1.30 -28.80
N ASP A 112 16.91 -1.25 -30.01
CA ASP A 112 18.22 -0.64 -30.27
C ASP A 112 18.26 0.86 -29.96
N ASP A 113 17.15 1.58 -30.19
CA ASP A 113 17.05 3.00 -29.81
C ASP A 113 17.16 3.21 -28.30
N LEU A 114 16.62 2.28 -27.50
CA LEU A 114 16.68 2.34 -26.04
C LEU A 114 18.08 1.96 -25.52
N LYS A 115 18.75 1.01 -26.18
CA LYS A 115 20.18 0.73 -25.93
C LYS A 115 21.06 1.94 -26.23
N ALA A 116 20.78 2.65 -27.33
CA ALA A 116 21.51 3.85 -27.69
C ALA A 116 21.34 4.97 -26.64
N GLN A 117 20.11 5.18 -26.16
CA GLN A 117 19.81 6.15 -25.09
C GLN A 117 20.49 5.77 -23.77
N GLN A 118 20.48 4.48 -23.40
CA GLN A 118 21.17 4.00 -22.21
C GLN A 118 22.69 4.28 -22.31
N LEU A 119 23.31 3.94 -23.44
CA LEU A 119 24.73 4.17 -23.66
C LEU A 119 25.10 5.67 -23.63
N GLU A 120 24.25 6.53 -24.19
CA GLU A 120 24.44 7.98 -24.13
C GLU A 120 24.38 8.50 -22.69
N HIS A 121 23.41 8.02 -21.90
CA HIS A 121 23.28 8.37 -20.49
C HIS A 121 24.49 7.92 -19.65
N GLU A 122 24.97 6.69 -19.86
CA GLU A 122 26.18 6.18 -19.20
C GLU A 122 27.40 7.05 -19.52
N ARG A 123 27.57 7.44 -20.78
CA ARG A 123 28.64 8.35 -21.21
C ARG A 123 28.52 9.72 -20.54
N PHE A 124 27.31 10.25 -20.42
CA PHE A 124 27.07 11.51 -19.73
C PHE A 124 27.45 11.44 -18.24
N LEU A 125 27.09 10.35 -17.54
CA LEU A 125 27.45 10.17 -16.13
C LEU A 125 28.97 10.07 -15.93
N GLN A 126 29.67 9.34 -16.80
CA GLN A 126 31.14 9.25 -16.80
C GLN A 126 31.80 10.61 -17.05
N TRP A 127 31.30 11.37 -18.03
CA TRP A 127 31.77 12.72 -18.29
C TRP A 127 31.54 13.64 -17.08
N LYS A 128 30.35 13.60 -16.48
CA LYS A 128 29.99 14.43 -15.31
C LYS A 128 30.88 14.13 -14.12
N SER A 129 31.11 12.85 -13.80
CA SER A 129 31.98 12.46 -12.69
C SER A 129 33.43 12.90 -12.90
N SER A 130 33.92 12.89 -14.15
CA SER A 130 35.28 13.38 -14.46
C SER A 130 35.48 14.89 -14.25
N ARG A 131 34.40 15.69 -14.22
CA ARG A 131 34.45 17.17 -14.11
C ARG A 131 34.10 17.72 -12.73
N VAL A 132 33.42 16.94 -11.91
CA VAL A 132 33.10 17.30 -10.52
C VAL A 132 34.17 16.67 -9.63
N LYS A 133 35.23 17.43 -9.33
CA LYS A 133 36.15 17.19 -8.21
C LYS A 133 35.86 18.21 -7.12
#